data_AF-A0A1F5A3L9-F1
#
_entry.id   AF-A0A1F5A3L9-F1
#
_cell.length_a   1.000
_cell.length_b   1.000
_cell.length_c   1.000
_cell.angle_alpha   90.00
_cell.angle_beta   90.00
_cell.angle_gamma   90.00
#
_symmetry.space_group_name_H-M   'P 1'
#
loop_
_entity.id
_entity.type
_entity.pdbx_description
1 polymer ?
#
loop_
_entity_poly.entity_id
_entity_poly.type
_entity_poly.pdbx_seq_one_letter_code
_entity_poly.pdbx_strand_id
1 'polypeptide(L)' 'MNAGDQKKLKILEKKLAEYKKILEEKKRVFRGIKHENSLSELRYTQYMVYKNLVEGLEKEIIHLKKGLKVGE' A
#
# COMPACT_ATOMS: atom_id res chain seq x y z
N MET A 1 16.56 -15.06 -14.74
CA MET A 1 16.26 -13.70 -14.23
C MET A 1 16.10 -12.73 -15.39
N ASN A 2 14.97 -12.03 -15.53
CA ASN A 2 14.85 -10.93 -16.48
C ASN A 2 15.08 -9.60 -15.77
N ALA A 3 15.92 -8.73 -16.33
CA ALA A 3 16.26 -7.42 -15.76
C ALA A 3 15.02 -6.51 -15.55
N GLY A 4 13.92 -6.78 -16.27
CA GLY A 4 12.64 -6.09 -16.13
C GLY A 4 11.95 -6.35 -14.79
N ASP A 5 11.95 -7.60 -14.30
CA ASP A 5 11.23 -7.97 -13.09
C ASP A 5 11.90 -7.42 -11.83
N GLN A 6 13.23 -7.39 -11.81
CA GLN A 6 13.99 -6.76 -10.72
C GLN A 6 13.77 -5.24 -10.67
N LYS A 7 13.70 -4.58 -11.84
CA LYS A 7 13.38 -3.14 -11.91
C LYS A 7 11.96 -2.88 -11.41
N LYS A 8 10.99 -3.69 -11.85
CA LYS A 8 9.60 -3.59 -11.39
C LYS A 8 9.49 -3.78 -9.89
N LEU A 9 10.18 -4.77 -9.32
CA LEU A 9 10.20 -5.01 -7.88
C LEU A 9 10.71 -3.80 -7.10
N LYS A 10 11.84 -3.20 -7.50
CA LYS A 10 12.38 -1.99 -6.86
C LYS A 10 11.41 -0.81 -6.92
N ILE A 11 10.72 -0.64 -8.05
CA ILE A 11 9.71 0.44 -8.20
C ILE A 11 8.54 0.20 -7.24
N LEU A 12 8.04 -1.02 -7.15
CA LEU A 12 6.94 -1.37 -6.26
C LEU A 12 7.34 -1.21 -4.78
N GLU A 13 8.54 -1.63 -4.39
CA GLU A 13 9.05 -1.47 -3.02
C GLU A 13 9.19 0.02 -2.65
N LYS A 14 9.67 0.86 -3.58
CA LYS A 14 9.73 2.32 -3.38
C LYS A 14 8.34 2.92 -3.19
N LYS A 15 7.38 2.56 -4.05
CA LYS A 15 5.99 3.02 -3.94
C LYS A 15 5.36 2.55 -2.62
N LEU A 16 5.61 1.31 -2.22
CA LEU A 16 5.11 0.76 -0.96
C LEU A 16 5.61 1.59 0.23
N ALA A 17 6.90 1.91 0.27
CA ALA A 17 7.48 2.72 1.33
C ALA A 17 6.87 4.14 1.40
N GLU A 18 6.64 4.76 0.24
CA GLU A 18 5.98 6.06 0.13
C GLU A 18 4.53 6.02 0.66
N TYR A 19 3.72 5.09 0.16
CA TYR A 19 2.31 5.01 0.55
C TYR A 19 2.10 4.50 1.97
N LYS A 20 3.02 3.72 2.54
CA LYS A 20 2.98 3.36 3.96
C LYS A 20 3.08 4.61 4.85
N LYS A 21 3.97 5.55 4.54
CA LYS A 21 4.08 6.82 5.29
C LYS A 21 2.79 7.62 5.22
N ILE A 22 2.19 7.72 4.04
CA ILE A 22 0.91 8.42 3.84
C ILE A 22 -0.21 7.73 4.61
N LEU A 23 -0.27 6.39 4.58
CA LEU A 23 -1.26 5.61 5.32
C LEU A 23 -1.18 5.88 6.83
N GLU A 24 0.04 5.92 7.39
CA GLU A 24 0.24 6.23 8.81
C GLU A 24 -0.25 7.63 9.18
N GLU A 25 0.00 8.62 8.31
CA GLU A 25 -0.50 9.97 8.49
C GLU A 25 -2.04 10.01 8.45
N LYS A 26 -2.66 9.36 7.45
CA LYS A 26 -4.13 9.29 7.35
C LYS A 26 -4.75 8.56 8.52
N LYS A 27 -4.09 7.50 9.03
CA LYS A 27 -4.51 6.79 10.24
C LYS A 27 -4.45 7.69 11.48
N ARG A 28 -3.40 8.52 11.62
CA ARG A 28 -3.27 9.48 12.74
C ARG A 28 -4.38 10.53 12.71
N VAL A 29 -4.74 11.00 11.53
CA VAL A 29 -5.76 12.03 11.30
C VAL A 29 -7.19 11.48 11.49
N PHE A 30 -7.39 10.19 11.18
CA PHE A 30 -8.62 9.44 11.44
C PHE A 30 -8.58 8.87 12.87
N ARG A 31 -9.00 9.66 13.88
CA ARG A 31 -9.02 9.29 15.31
C ARG A 31 -10.02 8.17 15.69
N GLY A 32 -10.40 7.30 14.75
CA GLY A 32 -11.18 6.08 15.01
C GLY A 32 -12.69 6.25 15.12
N ILE A 33 -13.22 7.46 15.21
CA ILE A 33 -14.68 7.69 15.21
C ILE A 33 -15.17 7.78 13.77
N LYS A 34 -15.90 6.76 13.33
CA LYS A 34 -16.63 6.76 12.06
C LYS A 34 -17.96 7.48 12.27
N HIS A 35 -18.41 8.24 11.27
CA HIS A 35 -19.76 8.84 11.22
C HIS A 35 -20.05 9.94 12.26
N GLU A 36 -19.02 10.61 12.81
CA GLU A 36 -19.23 11.75 13.70
C GLU A 36 -19.72 12.99 12.93
N ASN A 37 -19.22 13.14 11.70
CA ASN A 37 -19.54 14.23 10.77
C ASN A 37 -18.97 13.90 9.37
N SER A 38 -19.33 14.69 8.35
CA SER A 38 -18.84 14.51 6.97
C SER A 38 -17.31 14.53 6.85
N LEU A 39 -16.61 15.27 7.72
CA LEU A 39 -15.15 15.31 7.75
C LEU A 39 -14.55 13.97 8.24
N SER A 40 -15.18 13.33 9.23
CA SER A 40 -14.76 12.01 9.72
C SER A 40 -14.95 10.92 8.65
N GLU A 41 -16.02 11.00 7.85
CA GLU A 41 -16.27 10.08 6.74
C GLU A 41 -15.27 10.27 5.60
N LEU A 42 -14.93 11.52 5.28
CA LEU A 42 -13.88 11.81 4.30
C LEU A 42 -12.52 11.26 4.76
N ARG A 43 -12.16 11.47 6.04
CA ARG A 43 -10.90 10.94 6.61
C ARG A 43 -10.87 9.42 6.63
N TYR A 44 -11.99 8.78 6.97
CA TYR A 44 -12.14 7.32 6.90
C TYR A 44 -11.94 6.81 5.48
N THR A 45 -12.60 7.43 4.50
CA THR A 45 -12.50 7.06 3.09
C THR A 45 -11.07 7.20 2.58
N GLN A 46 -10.40 8.32 2.89
CA GLN A 46 -8.99 8.52 2.56
C GLN A 46 -8.12 7.41 3.17
N TYR A 47 -8.28 7.13 4.47
CA TYR A 47 -7.55 6.05 5.13
C TYR A 47 -7.75 4.69 4.45
N MET A 48 -9.00 4.34 4.13
CA MET A 48 -9.34 3.06 3.47
C MET A 48 -8.73 2.95 2.07
N VAL A 49 -8.72 4.03 1.29
CA VAL A 49 -8.07 4.06 -0.03
C VAL A 49 -6.58 3.74 0.08
N TYR A 50 -5.86 4.43 0.97
CA TYR A 50 -4.43 4.17 1.15
C TYR A 50 -4.16 2.79 1.74
N LYS A 51 -5.04 2.30 2.62
CA LYS A 51 -4.94 0.94 3.16
C LYS A 51 -5.01 -0.09 2.04
N ASN A 52 -6.03 0.00 1.19
CA ASN A 52 -6.22 -0.92 0.07
C ASN A 52 -5.07 -0.84 -0.94
N LEU A 53 -4.55 0.37 -1.20
CA LEU A 53 -3.39 0.56 -2.07
C LEU A 53 -2.14 -0.14 -1.53
N VAL A 54 -1.84 0.05 -0.24
CA VAL A 54 -0.70 -0.60 0.43
C VAL A 54 -0.85 -2.12 0.39
N GLU A 55 -2.02 -2.66 0.73
CA GLU A 55 -2.28 -4.10 0.68
C GLU A 55 -2.14 -4.67 -0.74
N GLY A 56 -2.58 -3.93 -1.76
CA GLY A 56 -2.42 -4.30 -3.16
C GLY A 56 -0.94 -4.39 -3.57
N LEU A 57 -0.15 -3.37 -3.19
CA LEU A 57 1.29 -3.33 -3.45
C LEU A 57 2.03 -4.48 -2.74
N GLU A 58 1.67 -4.79 -1.49
CA GLU A 58 2.26 -5.91 -0.75
C GLU A 58 1.96 -7.25 -1.43
N LYS A 59 0.71 -7.47 -1.87
CA LYS A 59 0.33 -8.68 -2.61
C LYS A 59 1.09 -8.80 -3.92
N GLU A 60 1.22 -7.72 -4.70
CA GLU A 60 1.96 -7.74 -5.97
C GLU A 60 3.44 -8.04 -5.75
N ILE A 61 4.07 -7.42 -4.73
CA ILE A 61 5.46 -7.69 -4.35
C ILE A 61 5.64 -9.14 -3.93
N ILE A 62 4.74 -9.70 -3.11
CA ILE A 62 4.79 -11.11 -2.69
C ILE A 62 4.67 -12.03 -3.90
N HIS A 63 3.72 -11.74 -4.81
CA HIS A 63 3.52 -12.54 -6.00
C HIS A 63 4.74 -12.52 -6.92
N LEU A 64 5.32 -11.34 -7.16
CA LEU A 64 6.58 -11.20 -7.90
C LEU A 64 7.72 -11.96 -7.20
N LYS A 65 7.89 -11.82 -5.89
CA LYS A 65 8.92 -12.54 -5.13
C LYS A 65 8.73 -14.06 -5.17
N LYS A 66 7.49 -14.55 -5.15
CA LYS A 66 7.19 -15.99 -5.28
C LYS A 66 7.45 -16.49 -6.69
N GLY A 67 6.99 -15.77 -7.72
CA GLY A 67 7.29 -16.09 -9.11
C GLY A 67 8.80 -16.10 -9.39
N LEU A 68 9.57 -15.26 -8.70
CA LEU A 68 11.04 -15.25 -8.75
C LEU A 68 11.69 -16.48 -8.09
N LYS A 69 11.08 -17.08 -7.05
CA LYS A 69 11.61 -18.26 -6.33
C LYS A 69 11.25 -19.61 -6.96
N VAL A 70 10.20 -19.66 -7.77
CA VAL A 70 9.73 -20.92 -8.42
C VAL A 70 10.54 -21.24 -9.69
N GLY A 71 11.37 -20.29 -10.16
CA GLY A 71 12.25 -20.47 -11.32
C GLY A 71 13.71 -20.80 -10.96
N GLU A 72 13.99 -21.21 -9.73
CA GLU A 72 15.31 -21.72 -9.26
C GLU A 72 15.31 -23.25 -9.20
#